data_AF-Q2RR66-F1
#
_entry.id   AF-Q2RR66-F1
#
_cell.length_a   1.000
_cell.length_b   1.000
_cell.length_c   1.000
_cell.angle_alpha   90.00
_cell.angle_beta   90.00
_cell.angle_gamma   90.00
#
_symmetry.space_group_name_H-M   'P 1'
#
loop_
_entity.id
_entity.type
_entity.pdbx_description
1 polymer ?
#
loop_
_entity_poly.entity_id
_entity_poly.type
_entity_poly.pdbx_seq_one_letter_code
_entity_poly.pdbx_strand_id
1 'polypeptide(L)'
;MTPSPPPPDSGLEIDGPALLQKWSARGTHHVLTPLPRGEFWRDQEGTARFAALPGTKYALALSASDVRPPAFASLWPGIELRVTCAARLGAVLAPGIDAWTAERPFVAGDVAAFDGEGADYRVVESDGMSLRLAPHAGAVCVMVRPILTMMVRDWSLGLLEWEGRHPWRLLLEEV
;
A
#
# COMPACT_ATOMS: atom_id res chain seq x y z
N MET A 1 -7.72 -36.52 -8.79
CA MET A 1 -7.62 -35.41 -7.81
C MET A 1 -6.95 -34.26 -8.50
N THR A 2 -7.72 -33.31 -9.01
CA THR A 2 -7.22 -32.06 -9.57
C THR A 2 -6.63 -31.24 -8.43
N PRO A 3 -5.40 -30.69 -8.54
CA PRO A 3 -4.86 -29.84 -7.49
C PRO A 3 -5.76 -28.62 -7.32
N SER A 4 -6.14 -28.34 -6.07
CA SER A 4 -6.84 -27.11 -5.71
C SER A 4 -6.02 -25.91 -6.19
N PRO A 5 -6.64 -24.86 -6.76
CA PRO A 5 -5.92 -23.63 -7.07
C PRO A 5 -5.26 -23.10 -5.78
N PRO A 6 -4.04 -22.55 -5.86
CA PRO A 6 -3.41 -21.90 -4.72
C PRO A 6 -4.34 -20.78 -4.22
N PRO A 7 -4.45 -20.59 -2.89
CA PRO A 7 -5.28 -19.51 -2.34
C PRO A 7 -4.77 -18.14 -2.83
N PRO A 8 -5.66 -17.13 -2.99
CA PRO A 8 -5.26 -15.81 -3.47
C PRO A 8 -4.20 -15.20 -2.54
N ASP A 9 -3.03 -14.90 -3.11
CA ASP A 9 -1.84 -14.43 -2.42
C ASP A 9 -2.05 -13.03 -1.84
N SER A 10 -1.96 -12.88 -0.52
CA SER A 10 -1.88 -11.54 0.09
C SER A 10 -0.46 -11.02 -0.08
N GLY A 11 -0.22 -10.11 -1.02
CA GLY A 11 1.07 -9.43 -1.23
C GLY A 11 1.45 -8.42 -0.11
N LEU A 12 1.00 -8.61 1.12
CA LEU A 12 1.36 -7.74 2.25
C LEU A 12 2.59 -8.33 2.95
N GLU A 13 3.66 -7.53 3.09
CA GLU A 13 4.80 -7.87 3.93
C GLU A 13 5.10 -6.69 4.88
N ILE A 14 5.36 -6.97 6.15
CA ILE A 14 5.75 -5.96 7.14
C ILE A 14 7.10 -6.38 7.71
N ASP A 15 8.14 -5.64 7.37
CA ASP A 15 9.49 -5.87 7.87
C ASP A 15 9.70 -5.10 9.19
N GLY A 16 10.20 -5.81 10.20
CA GLY A 16 10.19 -5.42 11.61
C GLY A 16 10.38 -6.64 12.54
N PRO A 17 10.16 -6.53 13.87
CA PRO A 17 10.22 -7.68 14.79
C PRO A 17 9.08 -8.68 14.47
N ALA A 18 9.34 -9.53 13.47
CA ALA A 18 8.54 -10.66 13.01
C ALA A 18 7.01 -10.45 13.07
N LEU A 19 6.50 -9.43 12.39
CA LEU A 19 5.09 -9.04 12.55
C LEU A 19 4.14 -9.87 11.68
N LEU A 20 4.41 -10.05 10.39
CA LEU A 20 3.65 -10.97 9.54
C LEU A 20 4.62 -11.72 8.63
N GLN A 21 4.68 -13.03 8.76
CA GLN A 21 5.43 -13.84 7.80
C GLN A 21 4.71 -13.81 6.45
N LYS A 22 5.48 -13.94 5.37
CA LYS A 22 4.94 -14.19 4.04
C LYS A 22 3.92 -15.33 4.13
N TRP A 23 2.74 -15.14 3.53
CA TRP A 23 1.61 -16.09 3.56
C TRP A 23 0.77 -16.15 4.85
N SER A 24 1.04 -15.33 5.87
CA SER A 24 0.27 -15.35 7.14
C SER A 24 -0.88 -14.33 7.23
N ALA A 25 -1.08 -13.46 6.25
CA ALA A 25 -2.09 -12.38 6.29
C ALA A 25 -3.49 -12.77 5.74
N ARG A 26 -3.86 -14.05 5.81
CA ARG A 26 -5.15 -14.54 5.31
C ARG A 26 -6.31 -13.95 6.12
N GLY A 27 -7.25 -13.28 5.46
CA GLY A 27 -8.39 -12.65 6.15
C GLY A 27 -8.02 -11.33 6.85
N THR A 28 -6.81 -10.81 6.62
CA THR A 28 -6.44 -9.46 7.03
C THR A 28 -7.05 -8.45 6.07
N HIS A 29 -7.77 -7.48 6.62
CA HIS A 29 -8.25 -6.31 5.90
C HIS A 29 -7.14 -5.27 5.84
N HIS A 30 -6.87 -4.76 4.64
CA HIS A 30 -5.81 -3.78 4.36
C HIS A 30 -6.41 -2.56 3.67
N VAL A 31 -6.43 -1.41 4.36
CA VAL A 31 -6.98 -0.16 3.84
C VAL A 31 -5.92 0.91 3.84
N LEU A 32 -5.47 1.31 2.65
CA LEU A 32 -4.51 2.40 2.43
C LEU A 32 -5.30 3.65 2.02
N THR A 33 -5.20 4.71 2.83
CA THR A 33 -5.96 5.95 2.64
C THR A 33 -5.01 7.11 2.41
N PRO A 34 -5.18 7.90 1.33
CA PRO A 34 -4.39 9.11 1.13
C PRO A 34 -4.75 10.16 2.18
N LEU A 35 -3.74 10.73 2.81
CA LEU A 35 -3.85 11.83 3.75
C LEU A 35 -3.63 13.14 2.99
N PRO A 36 -4.64 14.03 2.94
CA PRO A 36 -4.51 15.31 2.29
C PRO A 36 -3.44 16.13 3.02
N ARG A 37 -2.44 16.59 2.27
CA ARG A 37 -1.43 17.52 2.78
C ARG A 37 -1.79 18.91 2.32
N GLY A 38 -1.95 19.82 3.27
CA GLY A 38 -2.32 21.18 2.99
C GLY A 38 -3.02 21.81 4.17
N GLU A 39 -3.34 23.08 4.02
CA GLU A 39 -4.06 23.85 5.02
C GLU A 39 -5.31 24.46 4.42
N PHE A 40 -6.35 24.57 5.24
CA PHE A 40 -7.51 25.37 4.90
C PHE A 40 -7.26 26.80 5.32
N TRP A 41 -7.47 27.73 4.39
CA TRP A 41 -7.53 29.16 4.66
C TRP A 41 -8.89 29.70 4.20
N ARG A 42 -9.27 30.88 4.69
CA ARG A 42 -10.50 31.56 4.26
C ARG A 42 -10.15 32.79 3.45
N ASP A 43 -10.81 32.98 2.31
CA ASP A 43 -10.73 34.23 1.56
C ASP A 43 -11.51 35.37 2.25
N GLN A 44 -11.41 36.58 1.71
CA GLN A 44 -12.05 37.76 2.29
C GLN A 44 -13.58 37.63 2.28
N GLU A 45 -14.12 36.81 1.39
CA GLU A 45 -15.53 36.45 1.26
C GLU A 45 -15.95 35.32 2.24
N GLY A 46 -15.01 34.75 2.98
CA GLY A 46 -15.27 33.69 3.97
C GLY A 46 -15.33 32.27 3.41
N THR A 47 -14.97 32.07 2.14
CA THR A 47 -14.92 30.75 1.49
C THR A 47 -13.69 29.99 1.94
N ALA A 48 -13.87 28.74 2.37
CA ALA A 48 -12.75 27.86 2.70
C ALA A 48 -12.05 27.39 1.41
N ARG A 49 -10.75 27.64 1.31
CA ARG A 49 -9.87 27.21 0.23
C ARG A 49 -8.84 26.26 0.78
N PHE A 50 -8.58 25.16 0.09
CA PHE A 50 -7.54 24.20 0.48
C PHE A 50 -6.26 24.48 -0.32
N ALA A 51 -5.20 24.87 0.39
CA ALA A 51 -3.87 25.02 -0.18
C ALA A 51 -3.15 23.67 -0.09
N ALA A 52 -3.27 22.85 -1.14
CA ALA A 52 -2.63 21.55 -1.22
C ALA A 52 -1.10 21.69 -1.31
N LEU A 53 -0.38 20.93 -0.50
CA LEU A 53 1.06 20.76 -0.61
C LEU A 53 1.39 19.60 -1.55
N PRO A 54 2.53 19.65 -2.26
CA PRO A 54 2.95 18.54 -3.12
C PRO A 54 3.23 17.27 -2.32
N GLY A 55 2.95 16.13 -2.95
CA GLY A 55 3.06 14.80 -2.37
C GLY A 55 1.87 14.41 -1.50
N THR A 56 1.56 13.12 -1.49
CA THR A 56 0.48 12.54 -0.67
C THR A 56 1.09 11.66 0.39
N LYS A 57 0.73 11.80 1.66
CA LYS A 57 1.08 10.81 2.69
C LYS A 57 0.00 9.74 2.75
N TYR A 58 0.30 8.55 3.24
CA TYR A 58 -0.70 7.50 3.41
C TYR A 58 -0.89 7.08 4.87
N ALA A 59 -2.13 6.84 5.27
CA ALA A 59 -2.48 6.08 6.45
C ALA A 59 -2.80 4.63 6.05
N LEU A 60 -2.33 3.67 6.85
CA LEU A 60 -2.64 2.26 6.67
C LEU A 60 -3.36 1.71 7.89
N ALA A 61 -4.51 1.09 7.66
CA ALA A 61 -5.21 0.30 8.66
C ALA A 61 -5.15 -1.18 8.29
N LEU A 62 -4.70 -1.99 9.25
CA LEU A 62 -4.68 -3.44 9.19
C LEU A 62 -5.58 -4.01 10.28
N SER A 63 -6.38 -5.02 9.96
CA SER A 63 -7.14 -5.76 10.96
C SER A 63 -7.40 -7.20 10.54
N ALA A 64 -7.45 -8.12 11.49
CA ALA A 64 -7.87 -9.50 11.26
C ALA A 64 -8.47 -10.11 12.54
N SER A 65 -9.23 -11.20 12.41
CA SER A 65 -9.78 -11.97 13.55
C SER A 65 -9.31 -13.41 13.61
N ASP A 66 -8.95 -13.97 12.45
CA ASP A 66 -8.68 -15.39 12.26
C ASP A 66 -7.18 -15.70 12.16
N VAL A 67 -6.36 -14.65 12.14
CA VAL A 67 -4.89 -14.74 12.16
C VAL A 67 -4.42 -14.26 13.50
N ARG A 68 -3.59 -15.08 14.16
CA ARG A 68 -2.99 -14.69 15.44
C ARG A 68 -2.27 -13.36 15.26
N PRO A 69 -2.51 -12.39 16.16
CA PRO A 69 -1.82 -11.12 16.07
C PRO A 69 -0.30 -11.34 16.10
N PRO A 70 0.46 -10.51 15.38
CA PRO A 70 1.88 -10.38 15.55
C PRO A 70 2.31 -10.35 17.01
N ALA A 71 3.52 -10.83 17.35
CA ALA A 71 4.06 -10.65 18.68
C ALA A 71 4.41 -9.17 18.92
N PHE A 72 3.43 -8.36 19.33
CA PHE A 72 3.53 -6.91 19.55
C PHE A 72 4.40 -6.50 20.75
N ALA A 73 5.27 -7.39 21.28
CA ALA A 73 6.02 -7.15 22.51
C ALA A 73 6.90 -5.88 22.47
N SER A 74 7.32 -5.46 21.27
CA SER A 74 8.09 -4.23 21.04
C SER A 74 7.36 -3.22 20.14
N LEU A 75 6.04 -3.39 19.94
CA LEU A 75 5.25 -2.47 19.13
C LEU A 75 4.66 -1.39 20.03
N TRP A 76 5.14 -0.15 19.90
CA TRP A 76 4.55 1.01 20.58
C TRP A 76 4.32 2.16 19.59
N PRO A 77 3.36 3.05 19.87
CA PRO A 77 3.18 4.28 19.10
C PRO A 77 4.50 5.04 18.97
N GLY A 78 4.87 5.42 17.75
CA GLY A 78 6.15 6.07 17.45
C GLY A 78 7.22 5.16 16.86
N ILE A 79 7.05 3.84 16.86
CA ILE A 79 7.96 2.94 16.12
C ILE A 79 7.74 3.06 14.62
N GLU A 80 8.83 3.14 13.87
CA GLU A 80 8.82 3.02 12.41
C GLU A 80 8.87 1.55 11.97
N LEU A 81 8.06 1.22 10.97
CA LEU A 81 7.99 -0.07 10.32
C LEU A 81 8.16 0.13 8.81
N ARG A 82 8.73 -0.87 8.14
CA ARG A 82 8.78 -0.90 6.69
C ARG A 82 7.67 -1.82 6.19
N VAL A 83 6.74 -1.27 5.41
CA VAL A 83 5.53 -1.98 4.97
C VAL A 83 5.52 -2.08 3.45
N THR A 84 5.58 -3.30 2.94
CA THR A 84 5.26 -3.63 1.56
C THR A 84 3.76 -3.76 1.42
N CYS A 85 3.09 -2.74 0.88
CA CYS A 85 1.63 -2.69 0.83
C CYS A 85 1.05 -3.71 -0.17
N ALA A 86 -0.10 -4.28 0.18
CA ALA A 86 -0.87 -5.11 -0.75
C ALA A 86 -1.60 -4.26 -1.81
N ALA A 87 -2.04 -3.06 -1.43
CA ALA A 87 -2.65 -2.11 -2.36
C ALA A 87 -1.60 -1.58 -3.34
N ARG A 88 -1.97 -1.48 -4.63
CA ARG A 88 -1.11 -0.88 -5.66
C ARG A 88 -1.40 0.61 -5.80
N LEU A 89 -0.36 1.40 -6.04
CA LEU A 89 -0.47 2.79 -6.44
C LEU A 89 -0.37 2.89 -7.96
N GLY A 90 -1.27 3.67 -8.55
CA GLY A 90 -1.35 3.88 -9.99
C GLY A 90 -0.73 5.21 -10.41
N ALA A 91 -0.05 5.21 -11.55
CA ALA A 91 0.40 6.40 -12.26
C ALA A 91 0.03 6.28 -13.73
N VAL A 92 -0.44 7.37 -14.35
CA VAL A 92 -0.75 7.40 -15.78
C VAL A 92 0.41 8.09 -16.51
N LEU A 93 1.02 7.37 -17.45
CA LEU A 93 2.09 7.89 -18.30
C LEU A 93 1.51 8.39 -19.62
N ALA A 94 1.89 9.60 -19.99
CA ALA A 94 1.49 10.22 -21.25
C ALA A 94 2.15 9.50 -22.45
N PRO A 95 1.56 9.57 -23.65
CA PRO A 95 2.16 9.04 -24.87
C PRO A 95 3.64 9.42 -25.04
N GLY A 96 4.49 8.45 -25.39
CA GLY A 96 5.93 8.65 -25.60
C GLY A 96 6.77 8.81 -24.33
N ILE A 97 6.18 8.66 -23.14
CA ILE A 97 6.92 8.64 -21.86
C ILE A 97 7.16 7.20 -21.43
N ASP A 98 8.22 6.61 -21.99
CA ASP A 98 8.53 5.19 -21.79
C ASP A 98 9.30 4.91 -20.48
N ALA A 99 9.70 5.96 -19.75
CA ALA A 99 10.44 5.83 -18.50
C ALA A 99 9.74 6.60 -17.39
N TRP A 100 9.61 5.96 -16.23
CA TRP A 100 9.00 6.54 -15.04
C TRP A 100 9.81 6.21 -13.80
N THR A 101 9.98 7.22 -12.95
CA THR A 101 10.57 7.07 -11.61
C THR A 101 9.48 7.32 -10.59
N ALA A 102 9.26 6.33 -9.73
CA ALA A 102 8.29 6.39 -8.66
C ALA A 102 8.74 7.37 -7.57
N GLU A 103 7.78 7.94 -6.85
CA GLU A 103 8.06 8.75 -5.65
C GLU A 103 8.59 7.92 -4.48
N ARG A 104 8.35 6.61 -4.52
CA ARG A 104 8.62 5.66 -3.44
C ARG A 104 9.20 4.38 -4.00
N PRO A 105 10.04 3.67 -3.22
CA PRO A 105 10.42 2.32 -3.57
C PRO A 105 9.17 1.43 -3.73
N PHE A 106 9.23 0.49 -4.65
CA PHE A 106 8.20 -0.51 -4.89
C PHE A 106 8.82 -1.89 -5.07
N VAL A 107 7.99 -2.94 -5.02
CA VAL A 107 8.46 -4.32 -5.20
C VAL A 107 8.88 -4.52 -6.65
N ALA A 108 10.18 -4.69 -6.89
CA ALA A 108 10.72 -5.01 -8.21
C ALA A 108 10.08 -6.31 -8.74
N GLY A 109 9.68 -6.32 -10.01
CA GLY A 109 9.00 -7.46 -10.64
C GLY A 109 7.51 -7.61 -10.31
N ASP A 110 6.95 -6.83 -9.37
CA ASP A 110 5.50 -6.76 -9.14
C ASP A 110 4.93 -5.41 -9.61
N VAL A 111 4.95 -5.29 -10.94
CA VAL A 111 4.45 -4.15 -11.69
C VAL A 111 3.42 -4.67 -12.68
N ALA A 112 2.28 -4.00 -12.77
CA ALA A 112 1.32 -4.22 -13.84
C ALA A 112 1.13 -2.93 -14.62
N ALA A 113 1.13 -3.02 -15.95
CA ALA A 113 0.88 -1.88 -16.82
C ALA A 113 -0.29 -2.22 -17.75
N PHE A 114 -1.11 -1.22 -18.08
CA PHE A 114 -2.30 -1.38 -18.89
C PHE A 114 -2.42 -0.21 -19.87
N ASP A 115 -2.80 -0.47 -21.11
CA ASP A 115 -3.10 0.59 -22.06
C ASP A 115 -4.44 1.30 -21.74
N GLY A 116 -4.80 2.27 -22.58
CA GLY A 116 -6.06 3.03 -22.43
C GLY A 116 -7.34 2.20 -22.58
N GLU A 117 -7.24 0.97 -23.11
CA GLU A 117 -8.35 0.02 -23.24
C GLU A 117 -8.37 -1.01 -22.09
N GLY A 118 -7.36 -0.98 -21.23
CA GLY A 118 -7.20 -1.90 -20.11
C GLY A 118 -6.51 -3.22 -20.46
N ALA A 119 -5.91 -3.34 -21.65
CA ALA A 119 -5.14 -4.51 -22.01
C ALA A 119 -3.73 -4.46 -21.38
N ASP A 120 -3.19 -5.62 -21.01
CA ASP A 120 -1.86 -5.73 -20.41
C ASP A 120 -0.80 -5.11 -21.33
N TYR A 121 0.02 -4.25 -20.74
CA TYR A 121 1.09 -3.54 -21.42
C TYR A 121 2.47 -4.01 -20.94
N ARG A 122 3.42 -4.09 -21.86
CA ARG A 122 4.74 -4.67 -21.58
C ARG A 122 5.63 -3.71 -20.77
N VAL A 123 6.01 -4.16 -19.58
CA VAL A 123 7.11 -3.62 -18.79
C VAL A 123 8.42 -4.24 -19.28
N VAL A 124 9.41 -3.42 -19.63
CA VAL A 124 10.71 -3.84 -20.15
C VAL A 124 11.70 -4.06 -19.00
N GLU A 125 11.76 -3.10 -18.09
CA GLU A 125 12.66 -3.11 -16.93
C GLU A 125 11.96 -2.54 -15.70
N SER A 126 12.31 -3.06 -14.52
CA SER A 126 11.91 -2.49 -13.23
C SER A 126 13.00 -2.76 -12.19
N ASP A 127 13.47 -1.73 -11.49
CA ASP A 127 14.53 -1.85 -10.47
C ASP A 127 14.03 -1.57 -9.03
N GLY A 128 12.72 -1.37 -8.86
CA GLY A 128 12.10 -1.06 -7.56
C GLY A 128 12.07 0.42 -7.22
N MET A 129 12.55 1.31 -8.09
CA MET A 129 12.34 2.76 -7.99
C MET A 129 11.97 3.36 -9.35
N SER A 130 12.53 2.81 -10.42
CA SER A 130 12.30 3.19 -11.80
C SER A 130 11.75 2.00 -12.59
N LEU A 131 10.98 2.30 -13.62
CA LEU A 131 10.55 1.34 -14.62
C LEU A 131 10.66 1.92 -16.02
N ARG A 132 10.83 1.00 -16.98
CA ARG A 132 10.79 1.28 -18.41
C ARG A 132 9.72 0.43 -19.06
N LEU A 133 8.88 1.06 -19.85
CA LEU A 133 7.84 0.44 -20.67
C LEU A 133 8.32 0.26 -22.12
N ALA A 134 7.63 -0.59 -22.87
CA ALA A 134 7.77 -0.60 -24.32
C ALA A 134 7.22 0.71 -24.91
N PRO A 135 7.76 1.22 -26.04
CA PRO A 135 7.29 2.46 -26.65
C PRO A 135 5.77 2.47 -26.92
N HIS A 136 5.06 3.48 -26.40
CA HIS A 136 3.60 3.58 -26.53
C HIS A 136 3.13 4.90 -27.14
N ALA A 137 2.13 4.81 -28.03
CA ALA A 137 1.46 5.97 -28.64
C ALA A 137 0.22 6.45 -27.86
N GLY A 138 -0.31 5.63 -26.96
CA GLY A 138 -1.45 5.95 -26.09
C GLY A 138 -1.01 6.20 -24.65
N ALA A 139 -1.94 6.62 -23.78
CA ALA A 139 -1.67 6.67 -22.35
C ALA A 139 -1.58 5.25 -21.77
N VAL A 140 -0.67 5.05 -20.82
CA VAL A 140 -0.50 3.75 -20.13
C VAL A 140 -0.64 3.97 -18.63
N CYS A 141 -1.49 3.17 -17.99
CA CYS A 141 -1.63 3.13 -16.54
C CYS A 141 -0.65 2.10 -15.97
N VAL A 142 0.23 2.52 -15.07
CA VAL A 142 1.17 1.64 -14.37
C VAL A 142 0.78 1.54 -12.91
N MET A 143 0.72 0.32 -12.39
CA MET A 143 0.35 0.00 -11.02
C MET A 143 1.50 -0.76 -10.34
N VAL A 144 1.97 -0.22 -9.20
CA VAL A 144 3.09 -0.81 -8.43
C VAL A 144 2.70 -1.00 -6.96
N ARG A 145 3.21 -2.05 -6.31
CA ARG A 145 3.06 -2.21 -4.85
C ARG A 145 4.14 -1.38 -4.13
N PRO A 146 3.77 -0.29 -3.42
CA PRO A 146 4.74 0.56 -2.77
C PRO A 146 5.32 -0.13 -1.52
N ILE A 147 6.55 0.27 -1.18
CA ILE A 147 7.21 -0.03 0.07
C ILE A 147 7.27 1.28 0.85
N LEU A 148 6.50 1.38 1.93
CA LEU A 148 6.32 2.58 2.73
C LEU A 148 7.06 2.45 4.06
N THR A 149 7.71 3.53 4.48
CA THR A 149 8.14 3.69 5.87
C THR A 149 6.96 4.29 6.63
N MET A 150 6.43 3.55 7.61
CA MET A 150 5.23 3.95 8.34
C MET A 150 5.46 3.88 9.84
N MET A 151 5.02 4.91 10.56
CA MET A 151 5.06 4.99 12.00
C MET A 151 3.78 4.40 12.60
N VAL A 152 3.93 3.60 13.65
CA VAL A 152 2.82 3.07 14.46
C VAL A 152 2.12 4.23 15.14
N ARG A 153 0.82 4.37 14.90
CA ARG A 153 -0.05 5.33 15.58
C ARG A 153 -0.79 4.69 16.74
N ASP A 154 -1.35 3.51 16.51
CA ASP A 154 -2.17 2.80 17.49
C ASP A 154 -2.26 1.31 17.15
N TRP A 155 -2.55 0.47 18.14
CA TRP A 155 -2.87 -0.94 17.93
C TRP A 155 -3.75 -1.48 19.06
N SER A 156 -4.54 -2.51 18.74
CA SER A 156 -5.39 -3.18 19.72
C SER A 156 -5.44 -4.68 19.52
N LEU A 157 -5.68 -5.38 20.63
CA LEU A 157 -5.92 -6.81 20.72
C LEU A 157 -7.24 -7.04 21.43
N GLY A 158 -8.01 -8.01 20.96
CA GLY A 158 -9.22 -8.47 21.60
C GLY A 158 -9.30 -9.99 21.65
N LEU A 159 -10.26 -10.46 22.44
CA LEU A 159 -10.61 -11.86 22.56
C LEU A 159 -12.14 -11.96 22.47
N LEU A 160 -12.63 -12.68 21.46
CA LEU A 160 -14.03 -13.06 21.34
C LEU A 160 -14.14 -14.51 21.78
N GLU A 161 -14.25 -14.70 23.10
CA GLU A 161 -14.18 -16.02 23.76
C GLU A 161 -15.17 -17.03 23.18
N TRP A 162 -16.41 -16.60 22.93
CA TRP A 162 -17.48 -17.45 22.41
C TRP A 162 -17.26 -17.90 20.96
N GLU A 163 -16.49 -17.14 20.19
CA GLU A 163 -16.19 -17.45 18.78
C GLU A 163 -14.78 -18.02 18.60
N GLY A 164 -13.97 -18.09 19.68
CA GLY A 164 -12.57 -18.50 19.60
C GLY A 164 -11.71 -17.58 18.72
N ARG A 165 -12.10 -16.30 18.58
CA ARG A 165 -11.43 -15.33 17.70
C ARG A 165 -10.56 -14.35 18.47
N HIS A 166 -9.50 -13.88 17.82
CA HIS A 166 -8.55 -12.93 18.37
C HIS A 166 -8.48 -11.70 17.47
N PRO A 167 -9.51 -10.83 17.48
CA PRO A 167 -9.49 -9.61 16.67
C PRO A 167 -8.30 -8.74 17.05
N TRP A 168 -7.63 -8.20 16.06
CA TRP A 168 -6.57 -7.22 16.24
C TRP A 168 -6.66 -6.12 15.20
N ARG A 169 -6.06 -4.98 15.53
CA ARG A 169 -5.98 -3.82 14.65
C ARG A 169 -4.63 -3.15 14.80
N LEU A 170 -4.08 -2.67 13.70
CA LEU A 170 -2.85 -1.87 13.64
C LEU A 170 -3.09 -0.66 12.74
N LEU A 171 -2.77 0.53 13.26
CA LEU A 171 -2.88 1.80 12.56
C LEU A 171 -1.49 2.40 12.36
N LEU A 172 -1.15 2.67 11.11
CA LEU A 172 0.14 3.22 10.71
C LEU A 172 -0.06 4.49 9.88
N GLU A 173 0.95 5.35 9.90
CA GLU A 173 0.99 6.57 9.09
C GLU A 173 2.37 6.76 8.47
N GLU A 174 2.44 7.14 7.21
CA GLU A 174 3.69 7.40 6.49
C GLU A 174 4.50 8.56 7.10
N VAL A 175 5.80 8.32 7.29
CA VAL A 175 6.77 9.28 7.86
C VAL A 175 7.25 10.29 6.83
#